data_AF-A0A4P6YBN5-F1
#
_entry.id   AF-A0A4P6YBN5-F1
#
_cell.length_a   1.000
_cell.length_b   1.000
_cell.length_c   1.000
_cell.angle_alpha   90.00
_cell.angle_beta   90.00
_cell.angle_gamma   90.00
#
_symmetry.space_group_name_H-M   'P 1'
#
loop_
_entity.id
_entity.type
_entity.pdbx_description
1 polymer ?
#
loop_
_entity_poly.entity_id
_entity_poly.type
_entity_poly.pdbx_seq_one_letter_code
_entity_poly.pdbx_strand_id
1 'polypeptide(L)'
;MMKITQTILLLLTVTITVFAQAPEKMSYQAVIRSQDNKLVKSSPIGLQIIIRQGTASGTSVYQESHVATTNANGLVSLEIGTGTIQSGNFSTIAWENGPYFIEVQADVAGGTTYSMSGTTQLLSVPYALHAKSAERLAGSNGNIVYQPTIIPFTADRDIQISDINNTIACTNSASLTLTADFAAMKIGDIINLEAHNGAVLTILTHGGTTINYKRSGVATFTSVLENVKFGILRKSGDNDYIISGQ
;
A
#
# COMPACT_ATOMS: atom_id res chain seq x y z
N MET A 1 10.07 41.85 25.50
CA MET A 1 10.21 41.40 24.09
C MET A 1 11.06 40.13 23.93
N MET A 2 12.19 39.96 24.62
CA MET A 2 13.12 38.82 24.45
C MET A 2 12.59 37.43 24.86
N LYS A 3 11.60 37.35 25.78
CA LYS A 3 11.02 36.08 26.24
C LYS A 3 10.07 35.44 25.21
N ILE A 4 9.32 36.27 24.48
CA ILE A 4 8.36 35.80 23.44
C ILE A 4 9.13 35.25 22.23
N THR A 5 10.26 35.87 21.86
CA THR A 5 11.12 35.37 20.77
C THR A 5 11.77 34.03 21.12
N GLN A 6 12.17 33.82 22.37
CA GLN A 6 12.70 32.52 22.83
C GLN A 6 11.61 31.44 22.87
N THR A 7 10.37 31.79 23.23
CA THR A 7 9.23 30.85 23.18
C THR A 7 8.85 30.48 21.74
N ILE A 8 8.91 31.43 20.79
CA ILE A 8 8.63 31.17 19.37
C ILE A 8 9.74 30.32 18.74
N LEU A 9 11.00 30.54 19.10
CA LEU A 9 12.13 29.74 18.60
C LEU A 9 12.13 28.31 19.17
N LEU A 10 11.66 28.12 20.41
CA LEU A 10 11.46 26.80 21.03
C LEU A 10 10.28 26.03 20.41
N LEU A 11 9.25 26.74 19.93
CA LEU A 11 8.10 26.13 19.26
C LEU A 11 8.42 25.73 17.81
N LEU A 12 9.44 26.33 17.19
CA LEU A 12 9.83 26.08 15.79
C LEU A 12 10.80 24.89 15.63
N THR A 13 11.37 24.34 16.71
CA THR A 13 12.38 23.26 16.67
C THR A 13 11.83 21.85 16.94
N VAL A 14 10.52 21.70 17.17
CA VAL A 14 9.90 20.39 17.45
C VAL A 14 8.98 19.95 16.31
N THR A 15 9.55 19.82 15.12
CA THR A 15 9.00 18.94 14.07
C THR A 15 10.07 17.95 13.68
N ILE A 16 10.45 17.10 14.64
CA ILE A 16 11.22 15.90 14.32
C ILE A 16 10.23 14.96 13.64
N THR A 17 10.31 14.88 12.32
CA THR A 17 9.63 13.84 11.54
C THR A 17 10.22 12.51 11.98
N VAL A 18 9.58 11.85 12.95
CA VAL A 18 9.87 10.47 13.28
C VAL A 18 9.38 9.65 12.09
N PHE A 19 10.32 9.20 11.26
CA PHE A 19 10.04 8.12 10.33
C PHE A 19 9.67 6.90 11.17
N ALA A 20 8.38 6.58 11.26
CA ALA A 20 7.95 5.30 11.76
C ALA A 20 8.31 4.25 10.69
N GLN A 21 9.60 3.93 10.57
CA GLN A 21 10.01 2.78 9.78
C GLN A 21 9.48 1.56 10.51
N ALA A 22 8.62 0.81 9.82
CA ALA A 22 8.22 -0.50 10.29
C ALA A 22 9.50 -1.31 10.55
N PRO A 23 9.60 -2.05 11.66
CA PRO A 23 10.79 -2.85 11.94
C PRO A 23 11.13 -3.75 10.75
N GLU A 24 12.41 -3.79 10.34
CA GLU A 24 12.91 -4.63 9.25
C GLU A 24 13.05 -6.10 9.70
N LYS A 25 11.99 -6.64 10.30
CA LYS A 25 11.97 -7.99 10.87
C LYS A 25 10.55 -8.53 10.96
N MET A 26 10.42 -9.86 11.09
CA MET A 26 9.13 -10.53 11.27
C MET A 26 9.19 -11.62 12.34
N SER A 27 8.16 -11.72 13.17
CA SER A 27 8.08 -12.81 14.16
C SER A 27 7.82 -14.15 13.48
N TYR A 28 8.50 -15.19 13.93
CA TYR A 28 8.33 -16.56 13.47
C TYR A 28 8.34 -17.53 14.65
N GLN A 29 7.47 -18.53 14.59
CA GLN A 29 7.41 -19.60 15.57
C GLN A 29 7.28 -20.95 14.88
N ALA A 30 7.97 -21.94 15.41
CA ALA A 30 7.89 -23.32 14.91
C ALA A 30 7.99 -24.33 16.06
N VAL A 31 7.33 -25.47 15.89
CA VAL A 31 7.45 -26.61 16.81
C VAL A 31 8.42 -27.62 16.20
N ILE A 32 9.49 -27.91 16.94
CA ILE A 32 10.54 -28.84 16.51
C ILE A 32 10.22 -30.25 17.00
N ARG A 33 10.22 -31.19 16.06
CA ARG A 33 10.01 -32.63 16.30
C ARG A 33 11.20 -33.43 15.79
N SER A 34 11.54 -34.52 16.48
CA SER A 34 12.53 -35.49 15.99
C SER A 34 11.93 -36.38 14.89
N GLN A 35 12.76 -37.23 14.27
CA GLN A 35 12.32 -38.20 13.27
C GLN A 35 11.23 -39.16 13.80
N ASP A 36 11.24 -39.48 15.10
CA ASP A 36 10.20 -40.27 15.76
C ASP A 36 8.92 -39.47 16.11
N ASN A 37 8.79 -38.25 15.56
CA ASN A 37 7.69 -37.33 15.82
C ASN A 37 7.56 -36.86 17.29
N LYS A 38 8.60 -37.04 18.11
CA LYS A 38 8.64 -36.57 19.50
C LYS A 38 9.07 -35.11 19.56
N LEU A 39 8.50 -34.34 20.49
CA LEU A 39 8.92 -32.96 20.73
C LEU A 39 10.38 -32.89 21.18
N VAL A 40 11.17 -32.04 20.55
CA VAL A 40 12.52 -31.72 21.01
C VAL A 40 12.42 -30.56 22.00
N LYS A 41 12.58 -30.82 23.29
CA LYS A 41 12.28 -29.87 24.38
C LYS A 41 13.54 -29.40 25.07
N SER A 42 13.60 -28.11 25.44
CA SER A 42 14.69 -27.52 26.22
C SER A 42 16.08 -27.74 25.62
N SER A 43 16.16 -27.80 24.28
CA SER A 43 17.40 -28.07 23.55
C SER A 43 17.77 -26.89 22.66
N PRO A 44 19.07 -26.58 22.50
CA PRO A 44 19.51 -25.65 21.46
C PRO A 44 19.29 -26.27 20.08
N ILE A 45 18.76 -25.48 19.16
CA ILE A 45 18.50 -25.84 17.77
C ILE A 45 19.20 -24.82 16.89
N GLY A 46 20.03 -25.32 15.96
CA GLY A 46 20.59 -24.52 14.90
C GLY A 46 19.54 -24.37 13.81
N LEU A 47 19.26 -23.14 13.40
CA LEU A 47 18.22 -22.83 12.42
C LEU A 47 18.83 -22.03 11.28
N GLN A 48 18.42 -22.35 10.06
CA GLN A 48 18.67 -21.53 8.89
C GLN A 48 17.35 -21.14 8.27
N ILE A 49 17.15 -19.84 8.08
CA ILE A 49 15.96 -19.28 7.45
C ILE A 49 16.34 -18.85 6.05
N ILE A 50 15.55 -19.26 5.07
CA ILE A 50 15.73 -18.94 3.66
C ILE A 50 14.41 -18.37 3.14
N ILE A 51 14.47 -17.18 2.55
CA ILE A 51 13.33 -16.60 1.84
C ILE A 51 13.48 -16.94 0.36
N ARG A 52 12.50 -17.65 -0.19
CA ARG A 52 12.44 -18.05 -1.59
C ARG A 52 11.38 -17.27 -2.34
N GLN A 53 11.68 -16.85 -3.57
CA GLN A 53 10.74 -16.16 -4.44
C GLN A 53 10.13 -17.11 -5.49
N GLY A 54 8.85 -16.90 -5.80
CA GLY A 54 8.12 -17.55 -6.88
C GLY A 54 7.54 -18.92 -6.52
N THR A 55 8.36 -19.85 -6.02
CA THR A 55 7.90 -21.19 -5.62
C THR A 55 8.59 -21.66 -4.34
N ALA A 56 8.09 -22.75 -3.74
CA ALA A 56 8.67 -23.39 -2.55
C ALA A 56 10.13 -23.84 -2.74
N SER A 57 10.58 -24.03 -3.98
CA SER A 57 11.97 -24.36 -4.32
C SER A 57 12.61 -23.29 -5.22
N GLY A 58 12.04 -22.09 -5.25
CA GLY A 58 12.49 -20.99 -6.08
C GLY A 58 13.80 -20.36 -5.60
N THR A 59 14.16 -19.25 -6.23
CA THR A 59 15.40 -18.51 -5.96
C THR A 59 15.46 -18.04 -4.51
N SER A 60 16.57 -18.33 -3.83
CA SER A 60 16.87 -17.76 -2.51
C SER A 60 17.21 -16.28 -2.67
N VAL A 61 16.40 -15.40 -2.08
CA VAL A 61 16.62 -13.94 -2.11
C VAL A 61 17.22 -13.41 -0.80
N TYR A 62 17.14 -14.20 0.27
CA TYR A 62 17.70 -13.86 1.57
C TYR A 62 17.91 -15.13 2.41
N GLN A 63 18.99 -15.15 3.18
CA GLN A 63 19.31 -16.25 4.08
C GLN A 63 19.99 -15.74 5.35
N GLU A 64 19.56 -16.23 6.49
CA GLU A 64 20.18 -15.96 7.80
C GLU A 64 20.19 -17.22 8.66
N SER A 65 21.04 -17.23 9.68
CA SER A 65 21.11 -18.29 10.67
C SER A 65 20.81 -17.80 12.08
N HIS A 66 20.27 -18.71 12.90
CA HIS A 66 19.89 -18.50 14.28
C HIS A 66 20.30 -19.70 15.14
N VAL A 67 20.49 -19.47 16.43
CA VAL A 67 20.50 -20.52 17.45
C VAL A 67 19.42 -20.20 18.46
N ALA A 68 18.44 -21.09 18.60
CA ALA A 68 17.30 -20.89 19.49
C ALA A 68 17.10 -22.12 20.38
N THR A 69 16.66 -21.91 21.62
CA THR A 69 16.33 -23.00 22.55
C THR A 69 14.84 -23.29 22.51
N THR A 70 14.45 -24.56 22.33
CA THR A 70 13.03 -24.95 22.39
C THR A 70 12.48 -24.87 23.81
N ASN A 71 11.21 -24.52 23.97
CA ASN A 71 10.54 -24.59 25.27
C ASN A 71 10.00 -26.01 25.60
N ALA A 72 9.26 -26.15 26.71
CA ALA A 72 8.66 -27.42 27.14
C ALA A 72 7.66 -28.04 26.14
N ASN A 73 7.17 -27.25 25.19
CA ASN A 73 6.29 -27.66 24.10
C ASN A 73 7.03 -27.87 22.78
N GLY A 74 8.37 -27.83 22.79
CA GLY A 74 9.20 -27.94 21.59
C GLY A 74 9.14 -26.72 20.67
N LEU A 75 8.62 -25.58 21.16
CA LEU A 75 8.45 -24.36 20.39
C LEU A 75 9.73 -23.53 20.39
N VAL A 76 10.15 -23.07 19.22
CA VAL A 76 11.11 -21.96 19.04
C VAL A 76 10.37 -20.68 18.67
N SER A 77 10.88 -19.54 19.11
CA SER A 77 10.41 -18.20 18.72
C SER A 77 11.61 -17.38 18.30
N LEU A 78 11.53 -16.76 17.13
CA LEU A 78 12.60 -15.96 16.55
C LEU A 78 12.05 -14.75 15.79
N GLU A 79 12.91 -13.78 15.53
CA GLU A 79 12.64 -12.65 14.66
C GLU A 79 13.47 -12.83 13.38
N ILE A 80 12.81 -13.08 12.26
CA ILE A 80 13.48 -13.17 10.97
C ILE A 80 13.93 -11.77 10.57
N GLY A 81 15.17 -11.63 10.10
CA GLY A 81 15.79 -10.34 9.77
C GLY A 81 16.78 -9.84 10.83
N THR A 82 16.89 -10.54 11.97
CA THR A 82 17.83 -10.20 13.05
C THR A 82 18.92 -11.24 13.27
N GLY A 83 18.96 -12.29 12.45
CA GLY A 83 19.93 -13.38 12.55
C GLY A 83 21.29 -13.01 11.93
N THR A 84 22.19 -13.99 11.93
CA THR A 84 23.47 -13.84 11.23
C THR A 84 23.24 -14.02 9.73
N ILE A 85 23.31 -12.92 8.98
CA ILE A 85 23.10 -12.91 7.53
C ILE A 85 24.14 -13.81 6.84
N GLN A 86 23.66 -14.75 6.04
CA GLN A 86 24.50 -15.62 5.18
C GLN A 86 24.51 -15.10 3.75
N SER A 87 23.37 -14.60 3.25
CA SER A 87 23.28 -13.96 1.94
C SER A 87 22.04 -13.05 1.82
N GLY A 88 22.11 -12.09 0.89
CA GLY A 88 21.04 -11.13 0.63
C GLY A 88 20.95 -10.01 1.67
N ASN A 89 19.93 -9.16 1.53
CA ASN A 89 19.59 -8.11 2.48
C ASN A 89 18.07 -8.06 2.64
N PHE A 90 17.60 -8.20 3.89
CA PHE A 90 16.17 -8.28 4.22
C PHE A 90 15.42 -6.99 3.82
N SER A 91 16.04 -5.82 4.00
CA SER A 91 15.40 -4.52 3.73
C SER A 91 15.23 -4.22 2.25
N THR A 92 15.99 -4.90 1.39
CA THR A 92 15.93 -4.71 -0.08
C THR A 92 15.14 -5.81 -0.78
N ILE A 93 14.47 -6.70 -0.05
CA ILE A 93 13.60 -7.71 -0.66
C ILE A 93 12.43 -6.97 -1.32
N ALA A 94 12.26 -7.18 -2.63
CA ALA A 94 11.21 -6.59 -3.45
C ALA A 94 9.87 -7.31 -3.22
N TRP A 95 9.32 -7.19 -2.01
CA TRP A 95 8.14 -7.89 -1.48
C TRP A 95 6.89 -7.82 -2.38
N GLU A 96 6.79 -6.82 -3.25
CA GLU A 96 5.77 -6.65 -4.28
C GLU A 96 5.83 -7.73 -5.38
N ASN A 97 7.01 -8.30 -5.63
CA ASN A 97 7.24 -9.34 -6.63
C ASN A 97 6.96 -10.76 -6.09
N GLY A 98 6.07 -10.88 -5.12
CA GLY A 98 5.64 -12.16 -4.57
C GLY A 98 5.08 -13.11 -5.64
N PRO A 99 4.85 -14.38 -5.30
CA PRO A 99 4.79 -14.93 -3.94
C PRO A 99 6.16 -15.22 -3.33
N TYR A 100 6.21 -15.25 -2.00
CA TYR A 100 7.39 -15.62 -1.22
C TYR A 100 7.11 -16.81 -0.32
N PHE A 101 8.17 -17.57 -0.01
CA PHE A 101 8.13 -18.75 0.84
C PHE A 101 9.24 -18.64 1.87
N ILE A 102 8.98 -19.09 3.10
CA ILE A 102 10.00 -19.30 4.12
C ILE A 102 10.32 -20.79 4.12
N GLU A 103 11.54 -21.12 3.75
CA GLU A 103 12.14 -22.41 4.10
C GLU A 103 12.91 -22.27 5.41
N VAL A 104 12.67 -23.21 6.32
CA VAL A 104 13.41 -23.34 7.57
C VAL A 104 14.13 -24.66 7.55
N GLN A 105 15.44 -24.62 7.74
CA GLN A 105 16.26 -25.81 7.96
C GLN A 105 16.72 -25.86 9.41
N ALA A 106 16.77 -27.06 9.99
CA ALA A 106 17.08 -27.25 11.40
C ALA A 106 18.11 -28.35 11.66
N ASP A 107 18.97 -28.09 12.64
CA ASP A 107 19.92 -29.01 13.25
C ASP A 107 19.57 -29.15 14.74
N VAL A 108 19.10 -30.34 15.12
CA VAL A 108 18.64 -30.64 16.49
C VAL A 108 19.78 -30.73 17.51
N ALA A 109 21.04 -30.79 17.06
CA ALA A 109 22.21 -30.75 17.93
C ALA A 109 22.72 -29.31 18.16
N GLY A 110 22.08 -28.29 17.59
CA GLY A 110 22.50 -26.91 17.72
C GLY A 110 23.62 -26.49 16.75
N GLY A 111 23.98 -27.36 15.80
CA GLY A 111 25.05 -27.13 14.82
C GLY A 111 24.57 -26.48 13.53
N THR A 112 25.36 -26.64 12.47
CA THR A 112 25.08 -26.13 11.12
C THR A 112 24.88 -27.26 10.10
N THR A 113 24.67 -28.50 10.56
CA THR A 113 24.41 -29.65 9.70
C THR A 113 22.91 -29.87 9.65
N TYR A 114 22.24 -29.04 8.86
CA TYR A 114 20.79 -29.04 8.79
C TYR A 114 20.28 -30.32 8.10
N SER A 115 19.37 -31.03 8.77
CA SER A 115 18.83 -32.32 8.31
C SER A 115 17.32 -32.34 8.16
N MET A 116 16.63 -31.39 8.81
CA MET A 116 15.20 -31.17 8.66
C MET A 116 14.97 -29.90 7.85
N SER A 117 14.02 -29.92 6.91
CA SER A 117 13.60 -28.73 6.17
C SER A 117 12.08 -28.68 6.08
N GLY A 118 11.51 -27.49 6.18
CA GLY A 118 10.10 -27.23 5.97
C GLY A 118 9.88 -25.89 5.28
N THR A 119 9.04 -25.87 4.25
CA THR A 119 8.74 -24.66 3.48
C THR A 119 7.29 -24.27 3.61
N THR A 120 7.03 -23.01 3.94
CA THR A 120 5.67 -22.45 4.07
C THR A 120 5.55 -21.18 3.23
N GLN A 121 4.42 -21.00 2.55
CA GLN A 121 4.15 -19.78 1.79
C GLN A 121 3.84 -18.60 2.73
N LEU A 122 4.40 -17.43 2.43
CA LEU A 122 3.97 -16.17 3.02
C LEU A 122 2.68 -15.71 2.33
N LEU A 123 1.56 -15.86 3.03
CA LEU A 123 0.25 -15.37 2.56
C LEU A 123 0.11 -13.86 2.70
N SER A 124 0.93 -13.25 3.56
CA SER A 124 1.09 -11.81 3.67
C SER A 124 2.55 -11.56 3.99
N VAL A 125 3.16 -10.64 3.24
CA VAL A 125 4.52 -10.18 3.52
C VAL A 125 4.43 -8.86 4.30
N PRO A 126 5.38 -8.56 5.20
CA PRO A 126 5.28 -7.43 6.13
C PRO A 126 4.93 -6.09 5.48
N TYR A 127 5.27 -5.90 4.19
CA TYR A 127 5.02 -4.66 3.45
C TYR A 127 3.87 -4.72 2.41
N ALA A 128 3.47 -5.90 1.90
CA ALA A 128 2.55 -5.94 0.74
C ALA A 128 1.09 -5.60 1.06
N LEU A 129 0.68 -5.65 2.33
CA LEU A 129 -0.66 -5.17 2.70
C LEU A 129 -0.74 -3.64 2.76
N HIS A 130 0.39 -2.96 3.00
CA HIS A 130 0.49 -1.50 2.96
C HIS A 130 0.87 -0.95 1.57
N ALA A 131 1.64 -1.70 0.77
CA ALA A 131 1.99 -1.31 -0.60
C ALA A 131 0.77 -1.30 -1.54
N LYS A 132 -0.21 -2.18 -1.33
CA LYS A 132 -1.43 -2.24 -2.17
C LYS A 132 -2.34 -1.00 -2.02
N SER A 133 -2.12 -0.19 -0.97
CA SER A 133 -2.80 1.10 -0.81
C SER A 133 -2.06 2.26 -1.48
N ALA A 134 -0.76 2.10 -1.76
CA ALA A 134 0.11 3.08 -2.44
C ALA A 134 0.32 2.76 -3.93
N GLU A 135 0.12 1.51 -4.36
CA GLU A 135 0.26 1.04 -5.75
C GLU A 135 -0.89 1.43 -6.70
N ARG A 136 -1.82 2.28 -6.26
CA ARG A 136 -2.82 2.87 -7.17
C ARG A 136 -2.24 3.93 -8.11
N LEU A 137 -0.91 4.09 -8.18
CA LEU A 137 -0.23 5.11 -8.98
C LEU A 137 0.96 4.59 -9.80
N ALA A 138 1.08 3.29 -10.08
CA ALA A 138 2.11 2.79 -10.98
C ALA A 138 1.63 2.83 -12.46
N GLY A 139 1.98 3.90 -13.17
CA GLY A 139 1.91 3.93 -14.63
C GLY A 139 2.92 2.95 -15.25
N SER A 140 2.57 2.38 -16.40
CA SER A 140 3.25 1.26 -17.09
C SER A 140 4.76 1.39 -17.40
N ASN A 141 5.43 2.51 -17.11
CA ASN A 141 6.78 2.80 -17.62
C ASN A 141 7.81 3.21 -16.55
N GLY A 142 7.61 2.83 -15.28
CA GLY A 142 8.66 2.92 -14.26
C GLY A 142 9.11 4.33 -13.88
N ASN A 143 8.38 5.38 -14.30
CA ASN A 143 8.67 6.75 -13.87
C ASN A 143 7.41 7.62 -13.90
N ILE A 144 6.60 7.56 -12.83
CA ILE A 144 5.79 8.67 -12.34
C ILE A 144 5.26 8.33 -10.94
N VAL A 145 5.79 9.04 -9.94
CA VAL A 145 5.02 9.35 -8.74
C VAL A 145 3.87 10.24 -9.23
N TYR A 146 2.67 9.70 -9.44
CA TYR A 146 1.52 10.57 -9.72
C TYR A 146 1.26 11.40 -8.47
N GLN A 147 1.82 12.62 -8.44
CA GLN A 147 1.35 13.63 -7.51
C GLN A 147 0.10 14.23 -8.14
N PRO A 148 -1.10 14.00 -7.56
CA PRO A 148 -2.30 14.62 -8.09
C PRO A 148 -2.13 16.14 -8.05
N THR A 149 -2.48 16.79 -9.15
CA THR A 149 -2.51 18.24 -9.29
C THR A 149 -3.92 18.75 -9.02
N ILE A 150 -4.00 20.01 -8.59
CA ILE A 150 -5.28 20.73 -8.47
C ILE A 150 -5.48 21.52 -9.77
N ILE A 151 -6.57 21.23 -10.47
CA ILE A 151 -6.93 21.83 -11.75
C ILE A 151 -8.15 22.74 -11.52
N PRO A 152 -7.94 24.05 -11.34
CA PRO A 152 -9.05 24.97 -11.15
C PRO A 152 -9.80 25.19 -12.46
N PHE A 153 -11.11 25.35 -12.37
CA PHE A 153 -11.93 25.78 -13.50
C PHE A 153 -13.13 26.63 -13.04
N THR A 154 -13.59 27.52 -13.93
CA THR A 154 -14.54 28.59 -13.61
C THR A 154 -15.75 28.68 -14.56
N ALA A 155 -15.78 27.83 -15.60
CA ALA A 155 -16.81 27.83 -16.62
C ALA A 155 -17.10 26.41 -17.11
N ASP A 156 -18.27 26.21 -17.71
CA ASP A 156 -18.70 24.92 -18.22
C ASP A 156 -17.68 24.33 -19.21
N ARG A 157 -17.37 23.04 -19.05
CA ARG A 157 -16.46 22.32 -19.94
C ARG A 157 -16.74 20.83 -19.95
N ASP A 158 -16.24 20.16 -20.97
CA ASP A 158 -16.22 18.70 -21.03
C ASP A 158 -15.08 18.13 -20.15
N ILE A 159 -15.20 16.86 -19.82
CA ILE A 159 -14.13 16.06 -19.21
C ILE A 159 -12.88 16.03 -20.10
N GLN A 160 -11.71 16.20 -19.49
CA GLN A 160 -10.42 16.27 -20.17
C GLN A 160 -9.47 15.18 -19.66
N ILE A 161 -8.50 14.81 -20.49
CA ILE A 161 -7.49 13.80 -20.14
C ILE A 161 -6.69 14.25 -18.90
N SER A 162 -6.45 15.55 -18.75
CA SER A 162 -5.78 16.13 -17.59
C SER A 162 -6.55 15.94 -16.29
N ASP A 163 -7.86 15.70 -16.31
CA ASP A 163 -8.64 15.53 -15.07
C ASP A 163 -8.38 14.18 -14.41
N ILE A 164 -7.98 13.18 -15.22
CA ILE A 164 -7.82 11.79 -14.79
C ILE A 164 -6.74 11.70 -13.70
N ASN A 165 -7.10 11.09 -12.58
CA ASN A 165 -6.27 10.91 -11.38
C ASN A 165 -5.80 12.22 -10.73
N ASN A 166 -6.47 13.34 -11.03
CA ASN A 166 -6.23 14.66 -10.42
C ASN A 166 -7.45 15.15 -9.63
N THR A 167 -7.29 16.29 -8.96
CA THR A 167 -8.38 17.03 -8.34
C THR A 167 -8.83 18.16 -9.26
N ILE A 168 -10.10 18.20 -9.62
CA ILE A 168 -10.68 19.37 -10.29
C ILE A 168 -11.34 20.27 -9.24
N ALA A 169 -11.03 21.56 -9.27
CA ALA A 169 -11.53 22.54 -8.34
C ALA A 169 -12.42 23.55 -9.06
N CYS A 170 -13.73 23.43 -8.87
CA CYS A 170 -14.72 24.39 -9.33
C CYS A 170 -14.68 25.61 -8.40
N THR A 171 -14.10 26.70 -8.88
CA THR A 171 -13.92 27.95 -8.11
C THR A 171 -14.95 29.02 -8.46
N ASN A 172 -15.77 28.76 -9.48
CA ASN A 172 -16.98 29.49 -9.80
C ASN A 172 -18.01 28.48 -10.33
N SER A 173 -19.29 28.66 -9.99
CA SER A 173 -20.35 27.70 -10.33
C SER A 173 -20.35 27.34 -11.81
N ALA A 174 -20.15 26.05 -12.10
CA ALA A 174 -19.91 25.54 -13.44
C ALA A 174 -20.25 24.05 -13.53
N SER A 175 -20.38 23.57 -14.76
CA SER A 175 -20.69 22.20 -15.10
C SER A 175 -19.49 21.47 -15.71
N LEU A 176 -19.28 20.22 -15.32
CA LEU A 176 -18.43 19.26 -16.01
C LEU A 176 -19.30 18.25 -16.75
N THR A 177 -19.16 18.16 -18.06
CA THR A 177 -19.91 17.21 -18.89
C THR A 177 -19.09 15.95 -19.16
N LEU A 178 -19.63 14.79 -18.78
CA LEU A 178 -19.11 13.46 -19.10
C LEU A 178 -19.56 13.07 -20.51
N THR A 179 -18.62 13.10 -21.44
CA THR A 179 -18.85 12.76 -22.85
C THR A 179 -18.75 11.25 -23.06
N ALA A 180 -19.53 10.75 -24.03
CA ALA A 180 -19.46 9.34 -24.40
C ALA A 180 -18.14 9.02 -25.08
N ASP A 181 -17.75 7.74 -25.00
CA ASP A 181 -16.58 7.16 -25.65
C ASP A 181 -15.26 7.83 -25.23
N PHE A 182 -15.23 8.38 -24.00
CA PHE A 182 -14.03 8.94 -23.39
C PHE A 182 -13.06 7.81 -22.97
N ALA A 183 -12.40 7.21 -23.97
CA ALA A 183 -11.55 6.04 -23.84
C ALA A 183 -10.21 6.31 -23.12
N ALA A 184 -9.85 7.58 -22.92
CA ALA A 184 -8.65 7.98 -22.19
C ALA A 184 -8.73 7.58 -20.72
N MET A 185 -9.89 7.76 -20.08
CA MET A 185 -10.15 7.30 -18.71
C MET A 185 -10.46 5.80 -18.75
N LYS A 186 -9.68 5.00 -18.03
CA LYS A 186 -9.83 3.54 -17.93
C LYS A 186 -10.77 3.17 -16.78
N ILE A 187 -11.37 1.99 -16.86
CA ILE A 187 -12.21 1.47 -15.77
C ILE A 187 -11.35 1.38 -14.50
N GLY A 188 -11.81 2.01 -13.43
CA GLY A 188 -11.08 2.13 -12.16
C GLY A 188 -10.37 3.48 -11.95
N ASP A 189 -10.11 4.25 -13.02
CA ASP A 189 -9.58 5.61 -12.89
C ASP A 189 -10.57 6.51 -12.14
N ILE A 190 -10.03 7.51 -11.46
CA ILE A 190 -10.82 8.43 -10.62
C ILE A 190 -10.54 9.89 -10.97
N ILE A 191 -11.47 10.77 -10.58
CA ILE A 191 -11.29 12.22 -10.53
C ILE A 191 -11.80 12.66 -9.17
N ASN A 192 -10.99 13.40 -8.41
CA ASN A 192 -11.45 14.05 -7.19
C ASN A 192 -12.16 15.34 -7.57
N LEU A 193 -13.33 15.57 -6.98
CA LEU A 193 -14.20 16.69 -7.29
C LEU A 193 -14.23 17.64 -6.10
N GLU A 194 -14.04 18.93 -6.34
CA GLU A 194 -14.17 19.96 -5.31
C GLU A 194 -14.98 21.16 -5.83
N ALA A 195 -15.94 21.61 -5.04
CA ALA A 195 -16.61 22.91 -5.19
C ALA A 195 -16.13 23.84 -4.08
N HIS A 196 -15.62 25.01 -4.43
CA HIS A 196 -14.93 25.92 -3.50
C HIS A 196 -15.75 27.17 -3.21
N ASN A 197 -15.70 27.62 -1.96
CA ASN A 197 -16.08 28.97 -1.54
C ASN A 197 -17.43 29.46 -2.11
N GLY A 198 -18.49 28.68 -1.91
CA GLY A 198 -19.84 29.02 -2.39
C GLY A 198 -20.15 28.60 -3.84
N ALA A 199 -19.20 28.02 -4.57
CA ALA A 199 -19.46 27.50 -5.91
C ALA A 199 -20.35 26.25 -5.90
N VAL A 200 -21.04 26.04 -7.01
CA VAL A 200 -21.81 24.83 -7.31
C VAL A 200 -21.17 24.12 -8.49
N LEU A 201 -20.61 22.94 -8.24
CA LEU A 201 -20.13 22.05 -9.29
C LEU A 201 -21.26 21.11 -9.71
N THR A 202 -21.63 21.14 -10.99
CA THR A 202 -22.61 20.21 -11.56
C THR A 202 -21.92 19.21 -12.48
N ILE A 203 -22.15 17.91 -12.28
CA ILE A 203 -21.68 16.86 -13.18
C ILE A 203 -22.85 16.42 -14.05
N LEU A 204 -22.69 16.52 -15.36
CA LEU A 204 -23.69 16.20 -16.36
C LEU A 204 -23.25 15.00 -17.19
N THR A 205 -24.17 14.11 -17.57
CA THR A 205 -23.91 13.09 -18.60
C THR A 205 -24.35 13.57 -19.98
N HIS A 206 -23.55 13.27 -21.01
CA HIS A 206 -23.89 13.47 -22.42
C HIS A 206 -23.61 12.21 -23.25
N GLY A 207 -24.22 12.09 -24.43
CA GLY A 207 -23.88 11.03 -25.39
C GLY A 207 -24.26 9.61 -24.97
N GLY A 208 -25.10 9.43 -23.95
CA GLY A 208 -25.48 8.11 -23.44
C GLY A 208 -24.67 7.63 -22.25
N THR A 209 -23.81 8.48 -21.67
CA THR A 209 -23.17 8.18 -20.39
C THR A 209 -24.17 8.06 -19.24
N THR A 210 -23.80 7.30 -18.21
CA THR A 210 -24.58 7.13 -16.99
C THR A 210 -23.78 7.55 -15.76
N ILE A 211 -24.50 8.06 -14.76
CA ILE A 211 -23.98 8.29 -13.41
C ILE A 211 -24.84 7.49 -12.45
N ASN A 212 -24.22 6.67 -11.59
CA ASN A 212 -24.93 5.84 -10.61
C ASN A 212 -26.08 5.04 -11.24
N TYR A 213 -25.79 4.38 -12.38
CA TYR A 213 -26.74 3.57 -13.16
C TYR A 213 -27.91 4.36 -13.78
N LYS A 214 -27.88 5.70 -13.76
CA LYS A 214 -28.91 6.56 -14.34
C LYS A 214 -28.40 7.25 -15.60
N ARG A 215 -29.07 7.01 -16.72
CA ARG A 215 -28.87 7.76 -17.98
C ARG A 215 -29.37 9.19 -17.81
N SER A 216 -28.67 10.17 -18.41
CA SER A 216 -28.97 11.58 -18.18
C SER A 216 -28.87 11.93 -16.69
N GLY A 217 -27.94 11.26 -15.98
CA GLY A 217 -27.67 11.49 -14.58
C GLY A 217 -27.06 12.87 -14.35
N VAL A 218 -27.44 13.49 -13.24
CA VAL A 218 -26.88 14.76 -12.78
C VAL A 218 -26.46 14.57 -11.32
N ALA A 219 -25.29 15.07 -10.98
CA ALA A 219 -24.83 15.17 -9.60
C ALA A 219 -24.36 16.59 -9.31
N THR A 220 -24.54 17.05 -8.09
CA THR A 220 -24.25 18.43 -7.71
C THR A 220 -23.48 18.47 -6.40
N PHE A 221 -22.44 19.28 -6.36
CA PHE A 221 -21.66 19.57 -5.16
C PHE A 221 -21.79 21.06 -4.89
N THR A 222 -22.62 21.39 -3.89
CA THR A 222 -22.84 22.77 -3.46
C THR A 222 -21.95 23.08 -2.27
N SER A 223 -21.05 24.04 -2.45
CA SER A 223 -20.27 24.59 -1.36
C SER A 223 -20.96 25.83 -0.76
N VAL A 224 -20.56 26.20 0.45
CA VAL A 224 -20.89 27.49 1.07
C VAL A 224 -19.61 28.34 1.16
N LEU A 225 -19.74 29.63 1.44
CA LEU A 225 -18.58 30.52 1.59
C LEU A 225 -17.58 29.96 2.62
N GLU A 226 -16.30 30.16 2.35
CA GLU A 226 -15.15 29.69 3.15
C GLU A 226 -15.07 28.17 3.36
N ASN A 227 -15.83 27.38 2.59
CA ASN A 227 -15.84 25.93 2.67
C ASN A 227 -15.53 25.27 1.32
N VAL A 228 -15.24 23.96 1.38
CA VAL A 228 -15.06 23.11 0.20
C VAL A 228 -15.96 21.89 0.35
N LYS A 229 -16.73 21.60 -0.70
CA LYS A 229 -17.52 20.37 -0.82
C LYS A 229 -16.78 19.41 -1.74
N PHE A 230 -16.51 18.20 -1.26
CA PHE A 230 -15.68 17.21 -1.93
C PHE A 230 -16.48 15.99 -2.38
N GLY A 231 -16.00 15.34 -3.44
CA GLY A 231 -16.55 14.12 -3.99
C GLY A 231 -15.55 13.34 -4.83
N ILE A 232 -15.99 12.18 -5.31
CA ILE A 232 -15.20 11.33 -6.19
C ILE A 232 -16.08 10.91 -7.36
N LEU A 233 -15.52 10.99 -8.57
CA LEU A 233 -16.02 10.34 -9.76
C LEU A 233 -15.09 9.17 -10.11
N ARG A 234 -15.66 7.99 -10.40
CA ARG A 234 -14.91 6.82 -10.85
C ARG A 234 -15.54 6.22 -12.09
N LYS A 235 -14.72 5.86 -13.08
CA LYS A 235 -15.21 5.11 -14.25
C LYS A 235 -15.47 3.66 -13.86
N SER A 236 -16.68 3.17 -14.11
CA SER A 236 -17.11 1.79 -13.80
C SER A 236 -17.36 0.94 -15.05
N GLY A 237 -17.53 1.55 -16.21
CA GLY A 237 -17.73 0.90 -17.51
C GLY A 237 -17.41 1.88 -18.65
N ASP A 238 -17.60 1.45 -19.91
CA ASP A 238 -17.20 2.24 -21.09
C ASP A 238 -17.86 3.62 -21.13
N ASN A 239 -19.12 3.72 -20.71
CA ASN A 239 -19.87 4.97 -20.59
C ASN A 239 -20.54 5.11 -19.20
N ASP A 240 -20.10 4.32 -18.23
CA ASP A 240 -20.70 4.27 -16.89
C ASP A 240 -19.75 4.83 -15.84
N TYR A 241 -20.31 5.68 -14.98
CA TYR A 241 -19.58 6.32 -13.89
C TYR A 241 -20.32 6.14 -12.57
N ILE A 242 -19.55 5.97 -11.50
CA ILE A 242 -20.05 6.03 -10.13
C ILE A 242 -19.56 7.32 -9.51
N ILE A 243 -20.47 8.04 -8.85
CA ILE A 243 -20.15 9.28 -8.16
C ILE A 243 -20.63 9.22 -6.71
N SER A 244 -19.82 9.78 -5.81
CA SER A 244 -20.11 9.87 -4.38
C SER A 244 -19.74 11.24 -3.82
N GLY A 245 -20.30 11.58 -2.66
CA GLY A 245 -20.03 12.83 -1.94
C GLY A 245 -20.92 14.01 -2.32
N GLN A 246 -21.85 13.80 -3.26
CA GLN A 246 -22.91 14.76 -3.63
C GLN A 246 -23.69 15.22 -2.40
#